data_AF-A0A5Q4SX76-F1
#
_entry.id   AF-A0A5Q4SX76-F1
#
_cell.length_a   1.000
_cell.length_b   1.000
_cell.length_c   1.000
_cell.angle_alpha   90.00
_cell.angle_beta   90.00
_cell.angle_gamma   90.00
#
_symmetry.space_group_name_H-M   'P 1'
#
loop_
_entity.id
_entity.type
_entity.pdbx_description
1 polymer ?
#
loop_
_entity_poly.entity_id
_entity_poly.type
_entity_poly.pdbx_seq_one_letter_code
_entity_poly.pdbx_strand_id
1 'polypeptide(L)'
;RVMEDAYLHAYEAYQEMLAAGVAREVARAVLPVGLFSSMYATCNARSLMHFLGLRTQHEDAAVPSFPQREIEMVGEKMERHWAKLMPLTYAAFNANGRIAP
;
A
#
# COMPACT_ATOMS: atom_id res chain seq x y z
N ARG A 1 18.69 14.13 4.54
CA ARG A 1 18.76 15.53 4.10
C ARG A 1 18.16 15.69 2.71
N VAL A 2 18.68 15.10 1.62
CA VAL A 2 18.07 15.26 0.26
C VAL A 2 16.54 15.09 0.20
N MET A 3 15.99 13.99 0.75
CA MET A 3 14.53 13.76 0.78
C MET A 3 13.78 14.76 1.66
N GLU A 4 14.36 15.11 2.79
CA GLU A 4 13.81 16.08 3.74
C GLU A 4 13.76 17.48 3.12
N ASP A 5 14.87 17.92 2.52
CA ASP A 5 15.00 19.21 1.85
C ASP A 5 14.01 19.32 0.68
N ALA A 6 13.87 18.26 -0.12
CA ALA A 6 12.91 18.20 -1.22
C ALA A 6 11.45 18.32 -0.72
N TYR A 7 11.14 17.71 0.42
CA TYR A 7 9.77 17.70 0.95
C TYR A 7 9.42 19.02 1.63
N LEU A 8 10.38 19.62 2.35
CA LEU A 8 10.24 20.97 2.91
C LEU A 8 10.00 21.99 1.81
N HIS A 9 10.81 21.98 0.76
CA HIS A 9 10.66 22.90 -0.36
C HIS A 9 9.33 22.74 -1.09
N ALA A 10 8.90 21.50 -1.38
CA ALA A 10 7.61 21.23 -2.00
C ALA A 10 6.44 21.69 -1.13
N TYR A 11 6.55 21.55 0.20
CA TYR A 11 5.52 21.98 1.13
C TYR A 11 5.46 23.50 1.28
N GLU A 12 6.60 24.19 1.30
CA GLU A 12 6.69 25.65 1.27
C GLU A 12 6.01 26.21 0.00
N ALA A 13 6.35 25.68 -1.18
CA ALA A 13 5.72 26.07 -2.44
C ALA A 13 4.19 25.85 -2.43
N TYR A 14 3.73 24.73 -1.85
CA TYR A 14 2.31 24.48 -1.67
C TYR A 14 1.63 25.57 -0.82
N GLN A 15 2.24 25.97 0.30
CA GLN A 15 1.71 27.04 1.17
C GLN A 15 1.71 28.41 0.48
N GLU A 16 2.76 28.74 -0.28
CA GLU A 16 2.83 30.00 -1.05
C GLU A 16 1.70 30.08 -2.09
N MET A 17 1.45 29.00 -2.83
CA MET A 17 0.35 28.94 -3.79
C MET A 17 -1.02 29.14 -3.12
N LEU A 18 -1.23 28.52 -1.95
CA LEU A 18 -2.47 28.72 -1.18
C LEU A 18 -2.62 30.17 -0.70
N ALA A 19 -1.54 30.79 -0.20
CA ALA A 19 -1.54 32.17 0.23
C ALA A 19 -1.87 33.16 -0.91
N ALA A 20 -1.48 32.81 -2.15
CA ALA A 20 -1.83 33.55 -3.37
C ALA A 20 -3.26 33.28 -3.89
N GLY A 21 -4.06 32.46 -3.21
CA GLY A 21 -5.44 32.15 -3.60
C GLY A 21 -5.58 31.09 -4.69
N VAL A 22 -4.52 30.34 -5.00
CA VAL A 22 -4.58 29.23 -5.97
C VAL A 22 -5.46 28.11 -5.42
N ALA A 23 -6.32 27.54 -6.28
CA ALA A 23 -7.21 26.44 -5.91
C ALA A 23 -6.42 25.22 -5.39
N ARG A 24 -6.92 24.59 -4.32
CA ARG A 24 -6.25 23.46 -3.63
C ARG A 24 -5.91 22.28 -4.56
N GLU A 25 -6.78 21.99 -5.53
CA GLU A 25 -6.59 20.90 -6.49
C GLU A 25 -5.44 21.16 -7.48
N VAL A 26 -5.13 22.43 -7.75
CA VAL A 26 -3.99 22.86 -8.55
C VAL A 26 -2.74 22.96 -7.67
N ALA A 27 -2.84 23.60 -6.50
CA ALA A 27 -1.72 23.78 -5.58
C ALA A 27 -1.08 22.45 -5.17
N ARG A 28 -1.87 21.39 -4.92
CA ARG A 28 -1.33 20.09 -4.52
C ARG A 28 -0.42 19.42 -5.56
N ALA A 29 -0.37 19.91 -6.81
CA ALA A 29 0.43 19.31 -7.87
C ALA A 29 1.94 19.35 -7.59
N VAL A 30 2.40 20.25 -6.72
CA VAL A 30 3.81 20.33 -6.30
C VAL A 30 4.18 19.31 -5.21
N LEU A 31 3.20 18.72 -4.53
CA LEU A 31 3.44 17.81 -3.41
C LEU A 31 3.95 16.44 -3.93
N PRO A 32 4.97 15.84 -3.28
CA PRO A 32 5.55 14.59 -3.73
C PRO A 32 4.65 13.38 -3.47
N VAL A 33 4.89 12.27 -4.17
CA VAL A 33 4.17 11.00 -4.00
C VAL A 33 4.40 10.31 -2.65
N GLY A 34 5.37 10.79 -1.86
CA GLY A 34 5.62 10.31 -0.50
C GLY A 34 4.67 10.87 0.56
N LEU A 35 3.68 11.69 0.18
CA LEU A 35 2.67 12.18 1.10
C LEU A 35 1.82 11.03 1.67
N PHE A 36 1.56 11.10 2.98
CA PHE A 36 0.57 10.23 3.60
C PHE A 36 -0.83 10.52 3.05
N SER A 37 -1.56 9.45 2.76
CA SER A 37 -2.97 9.48 2.42
C SER A 37 -3.72 8.42 3.22
N SER A 38 -5.03 8.57 3.34
CA SER A 38 -5.91 7.64 4.05
C SER A 38 -7.06 7.21 3.14
N MET A 39 -7.48 5.97 3.28
CA MET A 39 -8.57 5.40 2.49
C MET A 39 -9.28 4.28 3.26
N TYR A 40 -10.52 4.01 2.90
CA TYR A 40 -11.18 2.74 3.23
C TYR A 40 -10.92 1.75 2.09
N ALA A 41 -10.47 0.55 2.43
CA ALA A 41 -10.23 -0.53 1.48
C ALA A 41 -11.03 -1.77 1.88
N THR A 42 -11.97 -2.18 1.02
CA THR A 42 -12.82 -3.35 1.23
C THR A 42 -12.57 -4.35 0.12
N CYS A 43 -12.43 -5.63 0.47
CA CYS A 43 -12.32 -6.72 -0.47
C CYS A 43 -12.95 -7.99 0.11
N ASN A 44 -13.33 -8.93 -0.76
CA ASN A 44 -13.67 -10.29 -0.33
C ASN A 44 -12.39 -11.13 -0.19
N ALA A 45 -12.51 -12.32 0.41
CA ALA A 45 -11.35 -13.20 0.66
C ALA A 45 -10.62 -13.63 -0.63
N ARG A 46 -11.34 -13.85 -1.74
CA ARG A 46 -10.73 -14.21 -3.04
C ARG A 46 -9.84 -13.07 -3.56
N SER A 47 -10.36 -11.84 -3.55
CA SER A 47 -9.61 -10.65 -3.94
C SER A 47 -8.41 -10.41 -3.02
N LEU A 48 -8.55 -10.65 -1.71
CA LEU A 48 -7.43 -10.53 -0.78
C LEU A 48 -6.34 -11.56 -1.05
N MET A 49 -6.68 -12.83 -1.28
CA MET A 49 -5.70 -13.87 -1.65
C MET A 49 -4.95 -13.50 -2.93
N HIS A 50 -5.65 -12.99 -3.95
CA HIS A 50 -5.01 -12.55 -5.20
C HIS A 50 -4.06 -11.35 -4.95
N PHE A 51 -4.49 -10.40 -4.12
CA PHE A 51 -3.65 -9.28 -3.71
C PHE A 51 -2.39 -9.76 -2.98
N LEU A 52 -2.51 -10.66 -2.00
CA LEU A 52 -1.37 -11.18 -1.23
C LEU A 52 -0.37 -11.94 -2.11
N GLY A 53 -0.86 -12.74 -3.06
CA GLY A 53 0.00 -13.44 -4.04
C GLY A 53 0.89 -12.48 -4.86
N LEU A 54 0.44 -11.25 -5.09
CA LEU A 54 1.21 -10.23 -5.82
C LEU A 54 1.97 -9.26 -4.90
N ARG A 55 1.54 -9.08 -3.65
CA ARG A 55 2.02 -8.02 -2.76
C ARG A 55 2.78 -8.52 -1.54
N THR A 56 3.14 -9.80 -1.48
CA THR A 56 4.02 -10.35 -0.43
C THR A 56 5.11 -11.23 -1.03
N GLN A 57 6.32 -11.17 -0.48
CA GLN A 57 7.33 -12.21 -0.64
C GLN A 57 7.09 -13.29 0.41
N HIS A 58 7.03 -14.56 -0.01
CA HIS A 58 6.80 -15.66 0.91
C HIS A 58 7.41 -16.95 0.37
N GLU A 59 7.96 -17.78 1.26
CA GLU A 59 8.63 -19.04 0.88
C GLU A 59 7.68 -20.08 0.29
N ASP A 60 6.47 -20.19 0.83
CA ASP A 60 5.41 -21.06 0.28
C ASP A 60 4.84 -20.61 -1.08
N ALA A 61 5.24 -19.46 -1.64
CA ALA A 61 4.69 -18.98 -2.90
C ALA A 61 5.21 -19.80 -4.09
N ALA A 62 4.31 -20.40 -4.86
CA ALA A 62 4.68 -21.14 -6.07
C ALA A 62 5.25 -20.22 -7.17
N VAL A 63 4.83 -18.95 -7.19
CA VAL A 63 5.37 -17.92 -8.07
C VAL A 63 5.90 -16.78 -7.19
N PRO A 64 7.21 -16.48 -7.21
CA PRO A 64 7.76 -15.41 -6.41
C PRO A 64 7.28 -14.04 -6.92
N SER A 65 6.89 -13.17 -5.98
CA SER A 65 6.65 -11.75 -6.25
C SER A 65 7.78 -10.90 -5.66
N PHE A 66 7.99 -9.71 -6.19
CA PHE A 66 9.00 -8.74 -5.73
C PHE A 66 8.37 -7.36 -5.50
N PRO A 67 7.42 -7.22 -4.55
CA PRO A 67 6.77 -5.96 -4.26
C PRO A 67 7.73 -4.95 -3.62
N GLN A 68 7.42 -3.66 -3.79
CA GLN A 68 8.05 -2.62 -2.97
C GLN A 68 7.73 -2.86 -1.48
N ARG A 69 8.67 -2.58 -0.58
CA ARG A 69 8.52 -2.90 0.84
C ARG A 69 7.30 -2.25 1.49
N GLU A 70 6.96 -1.02 1.10
CA GLU A 70 5.84 -0.27 1.66
C GLU A 70 4.49 -0.95 1.40
N ILE A 71 4.26 -1.50 0.21
CA ILE A 71 3.00 -2.22 -0.09
C ILE A 71 2.99 -3.62 0.53
N GLU A 72 4.16 -4.23 0.70
CA GLU A 72 4.29 -5.50 1.41
C GLU A 72 3.92 -5.37 2.89
N MET A 73 4.35 -4.30 3.56
CA MET A 73 3.93 -4.01 4.94
C MET A 73 2.40 -3.90 5.09
N VAL A 74 1.70 -3.42 4.05
CA VAL A 74 0.23 -3.39 4.01
C VAL A 74 -0.32 -4.80 3.86
N GLY A 75 0.20 -5.59 2.92
CA GLY A 75 -0.16 -6.99 2.71
C GLY A 75 -0.01 -7.84 3.97
N GLU A 76 1.14 -7.78 4.64
CA GLU A 76 1.41 -8.49 5.89
C GLU A 76 0.40 -8.15 7.00
N LYS A 77 0.02 -6.87 7.12
CA LYS A 77 -0.98 -6.43 8.11
C LYS A 77 -2.35 -6.98 7.77
N MET A 78 -2.79 -6.85 6.51
CA MET A 78 -4.07 -7.38 6.04
C MET A 78 -4.15 -8.90 6.24
N GLU A 79 -3.09 -9.63 5.89
CA GLU A 79 -2.98 -11.08 6.02
C GLU A 79 -3.05 -11.52 7.49
N ARG A 80 -2.33 -10.85 8.40
CA ARG A 80 -2.40 -11.16 9.84
C ARG A 80 -3.80 -10.99 10.43
N HIS A 81 -4.58 -10.02 9.93
CA HIS A 81 -5.97 -9.87 10.35
C HIS A 81 -6.86 -10.95 9.73
N TRP A 82 -6.68 -11.24 8.45
CA TRP A 82 -7.45 -12.26 7.74
C TRP A 82 -7.24 -13.67 8.29
N ALA A 83 -6.01 -14.04 8.65
CA ALA A 83 -5.67 -15.33 9.25
C ALA A 83 -6.45 -15.63 10.54
N LYS A 84 -6.81 -14.58 11.30
CA LYS A 84 -7.64 -14.72 12.52
C LYS A 84 -9.12 -14.94 12.20
N LEU A 85 -9.60 -14.35 11.11
CA LEU A 85 -11.01 -14.40 10.71
C LEU A 85 -11.35 -15.66 9.93
N MET A 86 -10.40 -16.16 9.11
CA MET A 86 -10.61 -17.31 8.21
C MET A 86 -9.40 -18.27 8.25
N PRO A 87 -9.08 -18.86 9.41
CA PRO A 87 -7.85 -19.64 9.59
C PRO A 87 -7.75 -20.86 8.66
N LEU A 88 -8.87 -21.52 8.35
CA LEU A 88 -8.89 -22.67 7.44
C LEU A 88 -8.61 -22.25 5.98
N THR A 89 -9.16 -21.12 5.55
CA THR A 89 -8.91 -20.58 4.20
C THR A 89 -7.47 -20.08 4.07
N TYR A 90 -6.95 -19.42 5.10
CA TYR A 90 -5.55 -19.00 5.17
C TYR A 90 -4.59 -20.20 5.05
N ALA A 91 -4.83 -21.25 5.84
CA ALA A 91 -4.01 -22.47 5.77
C ALA A 91 -4.08 -23.12 4.39
N ALA A 92 -5.28 -23.22 3.79
CA ALA A 92 -5.45 -23.76 2.45
C ALA A 92 -4.74 -22.91 1.39
N PHE A 93 -4.80 -21.58 1.49
CA PHE A 93 -4.10 -20.67 0.56
C PHE A 93 -2.58 -20.91 0.57
N ASN A 94 -1.97 -21.01 1.75
CA ASN A 94 -0.53 -21.29 1.86
C ASN A 94 -0.18 -22.68 1.34
N ALA A 95 -0.94 -23.71 1.73
CA ALA A 95 -0.71 -25.09 1.28
C ALA A 95 -0.85 -25.26 -0.24
N ASN A 96 -1.58 -24.37 -0.93
CA ASN A 96 -1.77 -24.38 -2.37
C ASN A 96 -0.90 -23.33 -3.10
N GLY A 97 0.28 -23.04 -2.56
CA GLY A 97 1.28 -22.24 -3.24
C GLY A 97 0.99 -20.74 -3.27
N ARG A 98 0.11 -20.26 -2.38
CA ARG A 98 -0.34 -18.85 -2.31
C ARG A 98 -0.97 -18.35 -3.61
N ILE A 99 -1.64 -19.25 -4.34
CA ILE A 99 -2.41 -18.93 -5.55
C ILE A 99 -3.88 -18.76 -5.17
N ALA A 100 -4.49 -17.65 -5.58
CA ALA A 100 -5.91 -17.42 -5.38
C ALA A 100 -6.74 -18.41 -6.23
N PRO A 101 -7.83 -18.98 -5.68
CA PRO A 101 -8.76 -19.82 -6.45
C PRO A 101 -9.56 -19.01 -7.48
#